data_AF-A0A953F8U3-F1
#
_entry.id   AF-A0A953F8U3-F1
#
_cell.length_a   1.000
_cell.length_b   1.000
_cell.length_c   1.000
_cell.angle_alpha   90.00
_cell.angle_beta   90.00
_cell.angle_gamma   90.00
#
_symmetry.space_group_name_H-M   'P 1'
#
loop_
_entity.id
_entity.type
_entity.pdbx_description
1 polymer ?
#
loop_
_entity_poly.entity_id
_entity_poly.type
_entity_poly.pdbx_seq_one_letter_code
_entity_poly.pdbx_strand_id
1 'polypeptide(L)'
;MNDSLVTSYIYELPEERIALEPAQPRDHSKLLAYRSGQVSHHRFTELPGLIPTDATLFFNDTRVVPARIHFRKPTGAVIEIFILQPVAPHTIIPLAMAAVGTCQWKCAIGNLKRWNGEPLVLTLVDGTLTVTLINREEQVVAFSWTPEDLSFAQILKQAGEVPLPPYIHRSLRPSDTADYQTVYSRHDGAVAAPTAGLHFTDAVLNELETRGIKKDFLTLHVSAGTFMPMKSERIEDHRMHEEQVIVTRHNLNMLLRSDRPIPVGTTSMRTLESIYWYGVQLLNDPAAPFHVSQDLPYGNLTADREKAIARVLQFLDDHDRNFIAGTTAIFIRPGYRFRVCKGLITNFHQPGSTLLVLIAALLGDDWRRVYESALHERYRFLSFGDSSLLLP
;
A
#
# COMPACT_ATOMS: atom_id res chain seq x y z
N MET A 1 13.50 -23.08 13.80
CA MET A 1 13.88 -21.69 14.14
C MET A 1 12.79 -21.10 15.03
N ASN A 2 13.06 -20.03 15.79
CA ASN A 2 11.99 -19.37 16.54
C ASN A 2 11.37 -18.29 15.65
N ASP A 3 10.40 -18.69 14.84
CA ASP A 3 9.71 -17.86 13.84
C ASP A 3 8.91 -16.68 14.43
N SER A 4 8.89 -16.56 15.76
CA SER A 4 8.29 -15.45 16.48
C SER A 4 9.26 -14.28 16.69
N LEU A 5 10.57 -14.47 16.59
CA LEU A 5 11.56 -13.40 16.76
C LEU A 5 11.78 -12.61 15.48
N VAL A 6 11.80 -11.27 15.57
CA VAL A 6 12.12 -10.38 14.44
C VAL A 6 13.51 -10.64 13.88
N THR A 7 14.47 -11.04 14.72
CA THR A 7 15.83 -11.41 14.31
C THR A 7 15.87 -12.59 13.34
N SER A 8 14.86 -13.46 13.35
CA SER A 8 14.72 -14.55 12.38
C SER A 8 14.42 -14.03 10.97
N TYR A 9 14.08 -12.76 10.79
CA TYR A 9 13.78 -12.12 9.50
C TYR A 9 14.84 -11.09 9.13
N ILE A 10 16.04 -11.22 9.71
CA ILE A 10 17.20 -10.43 9.32
C ILE A 10 18.01 -11.19 8.29
N TYR A 11 18.48 -10.46 7.29
CA TYR A 11 19.45 -10.88 6.30
C TYR A 11 20.36 -9.68 6.00
N GLU A 12 21.57 -9.93 5.51
CA GLU A 12 22.50 -8.87 5.15
C GLU A 12 22.07 -8.21 3.84
N LEU A 13 21.74 -6.91 3.90
CA LEU A 13 21.41 -6.10 2.72
C LEU A 13 22.48 -5.03 2.53
N PRO A 14 23.45 -5.23 1.61
CA PRO A 14 24.45 -4.21 1.31
C PRO A 14 23.80 -2.94 0.73
N GLU A 15 24.30 -1.76 1.10
CA GLU A 15 23.74 -0.47 0.67
C GLU A 15 23.74 -0.33 -0.86
N GLU A 16 24.75 -0.85 -1.54
CA GLU A 16 24.85 -0.84 -3.01
C GLU A 16 23.78 -1.69 -3.72
N ARG A 17 23.04 -2.53 -2.98
CA ARG A 17 21.89 -3.28 -3.49
C ARG A 17 20.59 -2.48 -3.40
N ILE A 18 20.54 -1.37 -2.67
CA ILE A 18 19.34 -0.56 -2.53
C ILE A 18 19.17 0.34 -3.76
N ALA A 19 18.07 0.15 -4.51
CA ALA A 19 17.78 1.02 -5.64
C ALA A 19 17.22 2.36 -5.17
N LEU A 20 17.95 3.43 -5.51
CA LEU A 20 17.50 4.81 -5.32
C LEU A 20 16.69 5.35 -6.50
N GLU A 21 16.71 4.63 -7.63
CA GLU A 21 16.06 4.99 -8.88
C GLU A 21 15.55 3.74 -9.63
N PRO A 22 14.41 3.84 -10.34
CA PRO A 22 13.84 2.73 -11.09
C PRO A 22 14.70 2.39 -12.32
N ALA A 23 14.53 1.16 -12.84
CA ALA A 23 15.10 0.81 -14.14
C ALA A 23 14.49 1.70 -15.25
N GLN A 24 15.26 1.91 -16.32
CA GLN A 24 14.82 2.66 -17.50
C GLN A 24 15.09 1.85 -18.77
N PRO A 25 14.05 1.38 -19.48
CA PRO A 25 12.63 1.34 -19.10
C PRO A 25 12.36 0.51 -17.83
N ARG A 26 11.21 0.73 -17.20
CA ARG A 26 10.87 0.12 -15.89
C ARG A 26 10.75 -1.40 -15.91
N ASP A 27 10.26 -1.94 -17.02
CA ASP A 27 10.13 -3.38 -17.27
C ASP A 27 11.45 -4.07 -17.65
N HIS A 28 12.57 -3.33 -17.72
CA HIS A 28 13.90 -3.91 -17.86
C HIS A 28 14.51 -4.34 -16.51
N SER A 29 13.79 -4.15 -15.40
CA SER A 29 14.17 -4.69 -14.10
C SER A 29 14.27 -6.22 -14.13
N LYS A 30 15.06 -6.79 -13.21
CA LYS A 30 15.15 -8.24 -13.07
C LYS A 30 13.86 -8.78 -12.45
N LEU A 31 13.54 -10.03 -12.78
CA LEU A 31 12.42 -10.78 -12.22
C LEU A 31 12.92 -12.14 -11.73
N LEU A 32 12.81 -12.39 -10.43
CA LEU A 32 13.00 -13.72 -9.86
C LEU A 32 11.67 -14.47 -9.88
N ALA A 33 11.63 -15.67 -10.45
CA ALA A 33 10.44 -16.53 -10.38
C ALA A 33 10.70 -17.72 -9.46
N TYR A 34 9.89 -17.83 -8.40
CA TYR A 34 9.84 -18.97 -7.50
C TYR A 34 8.59 -19.82 -7.81
N ARG A 35 8.77 -21.13 -7.99
CA ARG A 35 7.69 -22.12 -8.21
C ARG A 35 7.97 -23.38 -7.42
N SER A 36 7.19 -23.63 -6.37
CA SER A 36 7.20 -24.89 -5.61
C SER A 36 8.63 -25.40 -5.32
N GLY A 37 9.45 -24.54 -4.73
CA GLY A 37 10.85 -24.83 -4.36
C GLY A 37 11.92 -24.45 -5.39
N GLN A 38 11.55 -24.23 -6.65
CA GLN A 38 12.49 -23.89 -7.73
C GLN A 38 12.61 -22.39 -7.92
N VAL A 39 13.84 -21.88 -8.04
CA VAL A 39 14.15 -20.47 -8.34
C VAL A 39 14.70 -20.37 -9.75
N SER A 40 14.25 -19.36 -10.50
CA SER A 40 14.75 -19.01 -11.82
C SER A 40 14.81 -17.49 -12.00
N HIS A 41 15.61 -17.02 -12.96
CA HIS A 41 15.89 -15.60 -13.17
C HIS A 41 15.53 -15.17 -14.59
N HIS A 42 14.79 -14.08 -14.67
CA HIS A 42 14.18 -13.56 -15.89
C HIS A 42 14.28 -12.03 -15.91
N ARG A 43 13.79 -11.43 -16.99
CA ARG A 43 13.45 -10.00 -17.06
C ARG A 43 11.97 -9.79 -16.78
N PHE A 44 11.62 -8.61 -16.29
CA PHE A 44 10.21 -8.31 -16.00
C PHE A 44 9.33 -8.31 -17.27
N THR A 45 9.89 -7.99 -18.44
CA THR A 45 9.21 -8.16 -19.74
C THR A 45 8.76 -9.60 -20.02
N GLU A 46 9.36 -10.61 -19.39
CA GLU A 46 8.99 -12.02 -19.54
C GLU A 46 7.86 -12.45 -18.60
N LEU A 47 7.47 -11.60 -17.63
CA LEU A 47 6.40 -11.88 -16.66
C LEU A 47 5.13 -12.44 -17.31
N PRO A 48 4.59 -11.88 -18.41
CA PRO A 48 3.34 -12.38 -18.99
C PRO A 48 3.40 -13.85 -19.43
N GLY A 49 4.57 -14.35 -19.82
CA GLY A 49 4.77 -15.76 -20.19
C GLY A 49 4.92 -16.69 -18.99
N LEU A 50 5.20 -16.15 -17.82
CA LEU A 50 5.38 -16.90 -16.58
C LEU A 50 4.06 -17.01 -15.80
N ILE A 51 3.13 -16.08 -15.96
CA ILE A 51 1.86 -16.12 -15.22
C ILE A 51 1.00 -17.30 -15.71
N PRO A 52 0.45 -18.13 -14.80
CA PRO A 52 -0.49 -19.17 -15.20
C PRO A 52 -1.72 -18.59 -15.90
N THR A 53 -2.19 -19.25 -16.96
CA THR A 53 -3.27 -18.74 -17.83
C THR A 53 -4.64 -18.66 -17.14
N ASP A 54 -4.85 -19.43 -16.07
CA ASP A 54 -6.03 -19.40 -15.21
C ASP A 54 -5.97 -18.32 -14.11
N ALA A 55 -4.88 -17.55 -14.04
CA ALA A 55 -4.71 -16.52 -13.04
C ALA A 55 -5.55 -15.27 -13.32
N THR A 56 -5.96 -14.61 -12.23
CA THR A 56 -6.45 -13.23 -12.27
C THR A 56 -5.52 -12.37 -11.44
N LEU A 57 -4.95 -11.33 -12.06
CA LEU A 57 -4.05 -10.39 -11.40
C LEU A 57 -4.84 -9.27 -10.73
N PHE A 58 -4.55 -8.99 -9.47
CA PHE A 58 -5.19 -7.91 -8.71
C PHE A 58 -4.17 -6.82 -8.37
N PHE A 59 -4.39 -5.62 -8.90
CA PHE A 59 -3.51 -4.48 -8.77
C PHE A 59 -4.05 -3.47 -7.76
N ASN A 60 -3.16 -2.74 -7.08
CA ASN A 60 -3.56 -1.59 -6.28
C ASN A 60 -3.50 -0.31 -7.12
N ASP A 61 -4.64 0.33 -7.37
CA ASP A 61 -4.75 1.51 -8.24
C ASP A 61 -4.69 2.85 -7.50
N THR A 62 -4.32 2.84 -6.22
CA THR A 62 -4.12 4.07 -5.46
C THR A 62 -3.03 4.94 -6.09
N ARG A 63 -3.26 6.25 -6.06
CA ARG A 63 -2.35 7.29 -6.53
C ARG A 63 -1.70 7.99 -5.34
N VAL A 64 -0.39 8.23 -5.44
CA VAL A 64 0.37 8.93 -4.40
C VAL A 64 0.02 10.41 -4.46
N VAL A 65 -0.41 10.96 -3.34
CA VAL A 65 -0.63 12.40 -3.21
C VAL A 65 0.62 13.07 -2.62
N PRO A 66 0.92 14.31 -3.03
CA PRO A 66 1.98 15.12 -2.43
C PRO A 66 1.59 15.57 -1.01
N ALA A 67 1.68 14.64 -0.07
CA ALA A 67 1.14 14.74 1.28
C ALA A 67 2.02 15.55 2.26
N ARG A 68 3.21 16.01 1.85
CA ARG A 68 4.14 16.76 2.71
C ARG A 68 4.16 18.23 2.31
N ILE A 69 3.85 19.14 3.24
CA ILE A 69 3.85 20.58 3.01
C ILE A 69 4.81 21.25 3.98
N HIS A 70 5.64 22.18 3.49
CA HIS A 70 6.58 22.94 4.31
C HIS A 70 6.13 24.39 4.46
N PHE A 71 6.06 24.86 5.71
CA PHE A 71 5.76 26.25 6.04
C PHE A 71 7.00 26.92 6.64
N ARG A 72 7.46 28.00 6.02
CA ARG A 72 8.58 28.80 6.54
C ARG A 72 8.02 29.97 7.36
N LYS A 73 8.31 29.98 8.66
CA LYS A 73 7.95 31.07 9.57
C LYS A 73 8.85 32.29 9.37
N PRO A 74 8.39 33.52 9.74
CA PRO A 74 9.24 34.72 9.74
C PRO A 74 10.51 34.59 10.59
N THR A 75 10.48 33.75 11.63
CA THR A 75 11.64 33.42 12.47
C THR A 75 12.68 32.54 11.77
N GLY A 76 12.44 32.11 10.52
CA GLY A 76 13.28 31.21 9.76
C GLY A 76 13.04 29.72 10.05
N ALA A 77 12.24 29.38 11.06
CA ALA A 77 11.88 27.99 11.35
C ALA A 77 10.99 27.39 10.26
N VAL A 78 11.25 26.14 9.88
CA VAL A 78 10.40 25.38 8.95
C VAL A 78 9.55 24.41 9.74
N ILE A 79 8.23 24.48 9.57
CA ILE A 79 7.27 23.50 10.08
C ILE A 79 6.90 22.58 8.92
N GLU A 80 7.08 21.28 9.11
CA GLU A 80 6.66 20.27 8.13
C GLU A 80 5.33 19.69 8.57
N ILE A 81 4.36 19.63 7.65
CA ILE A 81 3.08 18.98 7.86
C ILE A 81 2.99 17.80 6.90
N PHE A 82 2.92 16.60 7.45
CA PHE A 82 2.78 15.37 6.69
C PHE A 82 1.40 14.75 6.92
N ILE A 83 0.56 14.72 5.90
CA ILE A 83 -0.85 14.34 5.96
C ILE A 83 -0.97 12.81 6.02
N LEU A 84 -1.76 12.30 6.98
CA LEU A 84 -1.86 10.85 7.24
C LEU A 84 -3.28 10.32 7.14
N GLN A 85 -4.22 10.85 7.94
CA GLN A 85 -5.58 10.30 8.04
C GLN A 85 -6.64 11.40 8.06
N PRO A 86 -7.73 11.27 7.32
CA PRO A 86 -8.79 12.27 7.30
C PRO A 86 -9.63 12.23 8.58
N VAL A 87 -10.08 13.39 9.04
CA VAL A 87 -10.90 13.55 10.25
C VAL A 87 -12.27 14.13 9.91
N ALA A 88 -12.31 15.24 9.17
CA ALA A 88 -13.55 15.93 8.79
C ALA A 88 -13.38 16.66 7.44
N PRO A 89 -14.46 16.88 6.66
CA PRO A 89 -15.85 16.45 6.91
C PRO A 89 -16.08 14.95 6.67
N HIS A 90 -15.12 14.26 6.06
CA HIS A 90 -15.23 12.84 5.73
C HIS A 90 -14.03 12.07 6.27
N THR A 91 -14.23 10.81 6.63
CA THR A 91 -13.16 9.86 7.03
C THR A 91 -12.80 8.88 5.90
N ILE A 92 -13.59 8.86 4.83
CA ILE A 92 -13.31 8.11 3.60
C ILE A 92 -12.37 8.96 2.74
N ILE A 93 -11.18 8.44 2.42
CA ILE A 93 -10.09 9.18 1.79
C ILE A 93 -10.50 9.80 0.45
N PRO A 94 -11.15 9.10 -0.49
CA PRO A 94 -11.60 9.74 -1.73
C PRO A 94 -12.55 10.91 -1.52
N LEU A 95 -13.45 10.82 -0.52
CA LEU A 95 -14.37 11.91 -0.18
C LEU A 95 -13.63 13.07 0.49
N ALA A 96 -12.68 12.76 1.37
CA ALA A 96 -11.86 13.77 2.04
C ALA A 96 -10.91 14.50 1.05
N MET A 97 -10.39 13.80 0.06
CA MET A 97 -9.58 14.37 -1.03
C MET A 97 -10.41 15.25 -1.97
N ALA A 98 -11.69 14.94 -2.12
CA ALA A 98 -12.65 15.72 -2.90
C ALA A 98 -13.27 16.91 -2.12
N ALA A 99 -12.98 17.05 -0.82
CA ALA A 99 -13.51 18.15 -0.01
C ALA A 99 -13.04 19.51 -0.56
N VAL A 100 -13.94 20.50 -0.49
CA VAL A 100 -13.76 21.86 -1.02
C VAL A 100 -13.79 22.88 0.12
N GLY A 101 -13.03 23.96 -0.01
CA GLY A 101 -12.89 25.07 0.95
C GLY A 101 -12.16 24.73 2.27
N THR A 102 -12.50 23.60 2.92
CA THR A 102 -11.95 23.23 4.23
C THR A 102 -11.93 21.73 4.47
N CYS A 103 -10.93 21.24 5.20
CA CYS A 103 -10.91 19.90 5.77
C CYS A 103 -10.03 19.80 7.02
N GLN A 104 -10.11 18.68 7.74
CA GLN A 104 -9.28 18.36 8.90
C GLN A 104 -8.63 16.98 8.72
N TRP A 105 -7.35 16.90 9.08
CA TRP A 105 -6.57 15.68 8.99
C TRP A 105 -5.70 15.49 10.24
N LYS A 106 -5.47 14.24 10.62
CA LYS A 106 -4.34 13.86 11.46
C LYS A 106 -3.07 13.94 10.62
N CYS A 107 -2.04 14.58 11.16
CA CYS A 107 -0.77 14.78 10.50
C CYS A 107 0.39 14.33 11.40
N ALA A 108 1.54 14.01 10.80
CA ALA A 108 2.81 14.07 11.51
C ALA A 108 3.40 15.48 11.32
N ILE A 109 3.73 16.16 12.42
CA ILE A 109 4.19 17.55 12.39
C ILE A 109 5.68 17.64 12.76
N GLY A 110 6.51 17.93 11.76
CA GLY A 110 7.93 18.21 11.96
C GLY A 110 8.14 19.58 12.62
N ASN A 111 9.08 19.65 13.57
CA ASN A 111 9.36 20.84 14.38
C ASN A 111 8.15 21.40 15.15
N LEU A 112 7.19 20.56 15.56
CA LEU A 112 5.99 20.96 16.32
C LEU A 112 6.29 21.85 17.55
N LYS A 113 7.41 21.60 18.26
CA LYS A 113 7.85 22.43 19.40
C LYS A 113 8.08 23.92 19.03
N ARG A 114 8.28 24.23 17.75
CA ARG A 114 8.47 25.58 17.21
C ARG A 114 7.20 26.20 16.63
N TRP A 115 6.08 25.49 16.68
CA TRP A 115 4.76 25.99 16.27
C TRP A 115 3.92 26.28 17.51
N ASN A 116 3.57 27.54 17.73
CA ASN A 116 2.86 28.00 18.93
C ASN A 116 1.34 28.03 18.73
N GLY A 117 0.84 27.44 17.63
CA GLY A 117 -0.58 27.39 17.28
C GLY A 117 -1.05 28.58 16.43
N GLU A 118 -0.18 29.51 16.08
CA GLU A 118 -0.49 30.56 15.11
C GLU A 118 -0.82 29.98 13.73
N PRO A 119 -1.75 30.58 12.95
CA PRO A 119 -2.02 30.10 11.60
C PRO A 119 -0.78 30.13 10.72
N LEU A 120 -0.56 29.05 9.98
CA LEU A 120 0.48 28.96 8.95
C LEU A 120 -0.16 29.24 7.59
N VAL A 121 0.48 30.08 6.79
CA VAL A 121 -0.06 30.52 5.50
C VAL A 121 0.95 30.22 4.39
N LEU A 122 0.45 29.69 3.28
CA LEU A 122 1.22 29.43 2.06
C LEU A 122 0.50 30.05 0.86
N THR A 123 1.25 30.81 0.06
CA THR A 123 0.77 31.32 -1.22
C THR A 123 0.71 30.19 -2.23
N LEU A 124 -0.47 29.97 -2.81
CA LEU A 124 -0.70 29.01 -3.89
C LEU A 124 -0.58 29.72 -5.25
N VAL A 125 -0.64 28.96 -6.34
CA VAL A 125 -0.68 29.56 -7.69
C VAL A 125 -1.93 30.40 -7.86
N ASP A 126 -3.07 29.88 -7.41
CA ASP A 126 -4.38 30.49 -7.62
C ASP A 126 -5.01 31.06 -6.33
N GLY A 127 -4.24 31.22 -5.25
CA GLY A 127 -4.77 31.78 -4.01
C GLY A 127 -3.93 31.49 -2.77
N THR A 128 -4.54 31.03 -1.69
CA THR A 128 -3.85 30.91 -0.40
C THR A 128 -4.35 29.69 0.38
N LEU A 129 -3.41 28.94 0.93
CA LEU A 129 -3.67 27.87 1.90
C LEU A 129 -3.35 28.38 3.30
N THR A 130 -4.32 28.27 4.20
CA THR A 130 -4.15 28.53 5.63
C THR A 130 -4.32 27.24 6.43
N VAL A 131 -3.46 27.05 7.41
CA VAL A 131 -3.40 25.84 8.22
C VAL A 131 -3.37 26.19 9.70
N THR A 132 -4.26 25.57 10.49
CA THR A 132 -4.40 25.82 11.93
C THR A 132 -4.33 24.53 12.72
N LEU A 133 -3.65 24.58 13.87
CA LEU A 133 -3.54 23.43 14.78
C LEU A 133 -4.81 23.34 15.64
N ILE A 134 -5.59 22.28 15.45
CA ILE A 134 -6.85 22.07 16.17
C ILE A 134 -6.63 21.27 17.45
N ASN A 135 -5.84 20.20 17.37
CA ASN A 135 -5.47 19.39 18.52
C ASN A 135 -3.97 19.07 18.45
N ARG A 136 -3.22 19.54 19.46
CA ARG A 136 -1.77 19.36 19.51
C ARG A 136 -1.34 17.95 19.88
N GLU A 137 -2.09 17.28 20.75
CA GLU A 137 -1.78 15.93 21.23
C GLU A 137 -2.03 14.89 20.13
N GLU A 138 -3.20 14.96 19.51
CA GLU A 138 -3.59 14.10 18.39
C GLU A 138 -3.04 14.56 17.03
N GLN A 139 -2.33 15.69 17.00
CA GLN A 139 -1.80 16.35 15.80
C GLN A 139 -2.85 16.52 14.69
N VAL A 140 -4.05 16.96 15.09
CA VAL A 140 -5.14 17.30 14.17
C VAL A 140 -4.99 18.73 13.69
N VAL A 141 -5.01 18.89 12.37
CA VAL A 141 -4.79 20.14 11.67
C VAL A 141 -5.98 20.43 10.78
N ALA A 142 -6.47 21.68 10.81
CA ALA A 142 -7.47 22.17 9.87
C ALA A 142 -6.81 22.95 8.73
N PHE A 143 -7.24 22.65 7.52
CA PHE A 143 -6.84 23.30 6.28
C PHE A 143 -8.02 24.10 5.77
N SER A 144 -7.77 25.33 5.34
CA SER A 144 -8.75 26.19 4.66
C SER A 144 -8.06 26.93 3.54
N TRP A 145 -8.70 27.09 2.39
CA TRP A 145 -8.06 27.71 1.23
C TRP A 145 -9.01 28.57 0.41
N THR A 146 -8.42 29.48 -0.37
CA THR A 146 -9.09 30.25 -1.41
C THR A 146 -8.41 30.03 -2.75
N PRO A 147 -9.17 29.96 -3.88
CA PRO A 147 -10.62 29.93 -3.95
C PRO A 147 -11.19 28.60 -3.42
N GLU A 148 -12.41 28.65 -2.88
CA GLU A 148 -13.01 27.52 -2.15
C GLU A 148 -13.46 26.37 -3.05
N ASP A 149 -13.53 26.56 -4.37
CA ASP A 149 -13.99 25.56 -5.35
C ASP A 149 -12.93 24.51 -5.72
N LEU A 150 -11.67 24.72 -5.32
CA LEU A 150 -10.63 23.72 -5.47
C LEU A 150 -10.83 22.57 -4.48
N SER A 151 -10.67 21.33 -4.96
CA SER A 151 -10.61 20.15 -4.10
C SER A 151 -9.30 20.10 -3.31
N PHE A 152 -9.31 19.44 -2.15
CA PHE A 152 -8.11 19.26 -1.34
C PHE A 152 -6.98 18.56 -2.11
N ALA A 153 -7.30 17.57 -2.95
CA ALA A 153 -6.30 16.93 -3.82
C ALA A 153 -5.60 17.92 -4.77
N GLN A 154 -6.32 18.92 -5.29
CA GLN A 154 -5.72 19.98 -6.10
C GLN A 154 -4.82 20.89 -5.26
N ILE A 155 -5.25 21.22 -4.03
CA ILE A 155 -4.43 22.00 -3.09
C ILE A 155 -3.13 21.29 -2.77
N LEU A 156 -3.16 19.98 -2.51
CA LEU A 156 -1.94 19.19 -2.29
C LEU A 156 -1.01 19.24 -3.52
N LYS A 157 -1.56 19.13 -4.74
CA LYS A 157 -0.76 19.22 -5.97
C LYS A 157 -0.05 20.56 -6.13
N GLN A 158 -0.58 21.65 -5.58
CA GLN A 158 0.06 22.96 -5.62
C GLN A 158 1.03 23.19 -4.45
N ALA A 159 0.66 22.75 -3.25
CA ALA A 159 1.35 23.10 -2.00
C ALA A 159 2.37 22.05 -1.53
N GLY A 160 2.17 20.80 -1.93
CA GLY A 160 2.84 19.66 -1.34
C GLY A 160 3.94 19.07 -2.20
N GLU A 161 4.68 18.17 -1.55
CA GLU A 161 5.76 17.38 -2.10
C GLU A 161 5.45 15.89 -1.96
N VAL A 162 5.80 15.11 -2.98
CA VAL A 162 5.67 13.64 -2.93
C VAL A 162 6.62 13.10 -1.86
N PRO A 163 6.12 12.40 -0.84
CA PRO A 163 6.98 11.79 0.17
C PRO A 163 7.77 10.62 -0.44
N LEU A 164 9.09 10.79 -0.56
CA LEU A 164 9.97 9.69 -0.93
C LEU A 164 10.13 8.68 0.21
N PRO A 165 10.40 7.39 -0.10
CA PRO A 165 10.75 6.40 0.90
C PRO A 165 11.87 6.87 1.83
N PRO A 166 11.86 6.48 3.12
CA PRO A 166 12.75 7.04 4.15
C PRO A 166 14.24 6.76 3.91
N TYR A 167 14.59 5.75 3.11
CA TYR A 167 15.97 5.41 2.75
C TYR A 167 16.51 6.23 1.56
N ILE A 168 15.69 7.08 0.92
CA ILE A 168 16.12 7.97 -0.16
C ILE A 168 16.46 9.33 0.44
N HIS A 169 17.73 9.55 0.74
CA HIS A 169 18.23 10.76 1.38
C HIS A 169 18.69 11.82 0.37
N ARG A 170 17.76 12.31 -0.45
CA ARG A 170 18.01 13.43 -1.39
C ARG A 170 16.76 14.28 -1.59
N SER A 171 16.98 15.49 -2.12
CA SER A 171 15.89 16.35 -2.56
C SER A 171 15.09 15.71 -3.69
N LEU A 172 13.81 16.08 -3.78
CA LEU A 172 12.94 15.70 -4.89
C LEU A 172 13.48 16.22 -6.22
N ARG A 173 13.42 15.37 -7.23
CA ARG A 173 13.70 15.68 -8.63
C ARG A 173 12.37 15.75 -9.40
N PRO A 174 12.32 16.48 -10.53
CA PRO A 174 11.12 16.56 -11.34
C PRO A 174 10.55 15.20 -11.78
N SER A 175 11.42 14.21 -12.02
CA SER A 175 10.99 12.88 -12.44
C SER A 175 10.35 12.07 -11.31
N ASP A 176 10.64 12.36 -10.03
CA ASP A 176 10.24 11.50 -8.91
C ASP A 176 8.73 11.36 -8.77
N THR A 177 7.97 12.42 -9.06
CA THR A 177 6.50 12.40 -9.04
C THR A 177 5.94 11.40 -10.05
N ALA A 178 6.47 11.40 -11.28
CA ALA A 178 6.08 10.42 -12.28
C ALA A 178 6.66 9.05 -11.95
N ASP A 179 7.88 9.02 -11.40
CA ASP A 179 8.61 7.80 -11.20
C ASP A 179 8.06 6.94 -10.04
N TYR A 180 7.43 7.60 -9.08
CA TYR A 180 6.81 6.99 -7.91
C TYR A 180 5.31 6.77 -8.11
N GLN A 181 4.90 6.53 -9.36
CA GLN A 181 3.52 6.30 -9.73
C GLN A 181 3.38 5.14 -10.72
N THR A 182 2.34 4.32 -10.53
CA THR A 182 1.99 3.27 -11.50
C THR A 182 1.23 3.85 -12.69
N VAL A 183 1.44 3.28 -13.88
CA VAL A 183 0.79 3.72 -15.14
C VAL A 183 -0.73 3.58 -15.12
N TYR A 184 -1.27 2.75 -14.23
CA TYR A 184 -2.70 2.45 -14.10
C TYR A 184 -3.37 3.06 -12.86
N SER A 185 -2.65 3.87 -12.09
CA SER A 185 -3.22 4.52 -10.89
C SER A 185 -4.35 5.50 -11.21
N ARG A 186 -5.39 5.51 -10.39
CA ARG A 186 -6.64 6.27 -10.62
C ARG A 186 -7.10 7.07 -9.41
N HIS A 187 -6.95 6.53 -8.20
CA HIS A 187 -7.59 7.09 -7.00
C HIS A 187 -6.59 7.82 -6.09
N ASP A 188 -6.65 9.15 -6.04
CA ASP A 188 -5.86 9.98 -5.13
C ASP A 188 -6.11 9.57 -3.67
N GLY A 189 -5.04 9.29 -2.91
CA GLY A 189 -5.18 9.03 -1.48
C GLY A 189 -4.04 8.33 -0.76
N ALA A 190 -3.06 7.75 -1.47
CA ALA A 190 -1.94 7.10 -0.82
C ALA A 190 -0.82 8.09 -0.49
N VAL A 191 -0.15 7.82 0.62
CA VAL A 191 1.08 8.51 1.01
C VAL A 191 2.31 7.76 0.50
N ALA A 192 2.14 6.52 0.04
CA ALA A 192 3.19 5.65 -0.44
C ALA A 192 2.74 4.91 -1.71
N ALA A 193 3.66 4.71 -2.66
CA ALA A 193 3.33 4.01 -3.90
C ALA A 193 3.15 2.50 -3.67
N PRO A 194 2.26 1.82 -4.40
CA PRO A 194 2.26 0.36 -4.50
C PRO A 194 3.42 -0.09 -5.40
N THR A 195 4.61 -0.25 -4.79
CA THR A 195 5.89 -0.30 -5.50
C THR A 195 6.04 -1.51 -6.45
N ALA A 196 5.38 -2.63 -6.15
CA ALA A 196 5.37 -3.80 -7.03
C ALA A 196 4.71 -3.50 -8.38
N GLY A 197 3.81 -2.52 -8.40
CA GLY A 197 3.14 -2.05 -9.59
C GLY A 197 4.02 -1.19 -10.51
N LEU A 198 5.14 -0.66 -10.00
CA LEU A 198 5.99 0.28 -10.75
C LEU A 198 6.74 -0.36 -11.92
N HIS A 199 6.84 -1.69 -11.95
CA HIS A 199 7.51 -2.43 -13.02
C HIS A 199 6.64 -2.57 -14.28
N PHE A 200 5.32 -2.43 -14.13
CA PHE A 200 4.38 -2.59 -15.25
C PHE A 200 4.39 -1.36 -16.15
N THR A 201 4.70 -1.60 -17.42
CA THR A 201 4.51 -0.66 -18.52
C THR A 201 3.23 -1.01 -19.28
N ASP A 202 2.75 -0.09 -20.12
CA ASP A 202 1.60 -0.37 -21.01
C ASP A 202 1.88 -1.57 -21.92
N ALA A 203 3.13 -1.76 -22.36
CA ALA A 203 3.53 -2.91 -23.16
C ALA A 203 3.32 -4.24 -22.41
N VAL A 204 3.75 -4.34 -21.15
CA VAL A 204 3.54 -5.54 -20.32
C VAL A 204 2.06 -5.77 -20.03
N LEU A 205 1.31 -4.70 -19.73
CA LEU A 205 -0.14 -4.80 -19.44
C LEU A 205 -0.94 -5.25 -20.67
N ASN A 206 -0.55 -4.80 -21.86
CA ASN A 206 -1.13 -5.23 -23.12
C ASN A 206 -0.79 -6.70 -23.43
N GLU A 207 0.46 -7.13 -23.19
CA GLU A 207 0.86 -8.53 -23.40
C GLU A 207 0.17 -9.51 -22.43
N LEU A 208 -0.18 -9.07 -21.22
CA LEU A 208 -1.05 -9.86 -20.34
C LEU A 208 -2.45 -10.03 -20.96
N GLU A 209 -2.98 -9.00 -21.62
CA GLU A 209 -4.28 -9.03 -22.26
C GLU A 209 -4.32 -9.93 -23.50
N THR A 210 -3.30 -9.85 -24.35
CA THR A 210 -3.17 -10.71 -25.55
C THR A 210 -3.13 -12.19 -25.17
N ARG A 211 -2.58 -12.52 -23.99
CA ARG A 211 -2.56 -13.87 -23.40
C ARG A 211 -3.84 -14.26 -22.68
N GLY A 212 -4.84 -13.37 -22.61
CA GLY A 212 -6.10 -13.62 -21.92
C GLY A 212 -6.01 -13.62 -20.40
N ILE A 213 -4.92 -13.10 -19.82
CA ILE A 213 -4.75 -13.00 -18.37
C ILE A 213 -5.68 -11.90 -17.85
N LYS A 214 -6.60 -12.28 -16.96
CA LYS A 214 -7.57 -11.36 -16.37
C LYS A 214 -6.88 -10.39 -15.41
N LYS A 215 -7.34 -9.14 -15.40
CA LYS A 215 -6.83 -8.07 -14.54
C LYS A 215 -8.00 -7.42 -13.81
N ASP A 216 -7.80 -7.09 -12.54
CA ASP A 216 -8.73 -6.30 -11.74
C ASP A 216 -7.95 -5.31 -10.85
N PHE A 217 -8.59 -4.20 -10.49
CA PHE A 217 -7.99 -3.09 -9.75
C PHE A 217 -8.78 -2.85 -8.47
N LEU A 218 -8.09 -2.96 -7.33
CA LEU A 218 -8.60 -2.70 -5.99
C LEU A 218 -7.88 -1.48 -5.41
N THR A 219 -8.44 -0.87 -4.38
CA THR A 219 -7.84 0.32 -3.75
C THR A 219 -7.53 0.06 -2.29
N LEU A 220 -6.24 0.12 -1.94
CA LEU A 220 -5.77 0.31 -0.56
C LEU A 220 -4.95 1.59 -0.50
N HIS A 221 -5.39 2.55 0.30
CA HIS A 221 -4.64 3.78 0.53
C HIS A 221 -3.49 3.49 1.50
N VAL A 222 -2.30 3.39 0.94
CA VAL A 222 -1.09 3.04 1.68
C VAL A 222 -0.66 4.20 2.57
N SER A 223 -0.45 3.89 3.85
CA SER A 223 -0.01 4.85 4.85
C SER A 223 1.52 4.94 4.94
N ALA A 224 2.04 5.95 5.64
CA ALA A 224 3.48 6.09 5.88
C ALA A 224 4.09 4.94 6.72
N GLY A 225 3.27 4.19 7.46
CA GLY A 225 3.71 3.10 8.33
C GLY A 225 4.32 1.90 7.60
N THR A 226 3.97 1.72 6.32
CA THR A 226 4.28 0.51 5.53
C THR A 226 5.77 0.28 5.26
N PHE A 227 6.61 1.32 5.38
CA PHE A 227 8.07 1.21 5.17
C PHE A 227 8.88 1.08 6.46
N MET A 228 8.25 1.14 7.63
CA MET A 228 9.00 1.14 8.89
C MET A 228 9.40 -0.28 9.30
N PRO A 229 10.66 -0.50 9.70
CA PRO A 229 11.06 -1.79 10.28
C PRO A 229 10.32 -2.02 11.60
N MET A 230 10.12 -3.29 11.95
CA MET A 230 9.56 -3.63 13.26
C MET A 230 10.58 -3.27 14.34
N LYS A 231 10.11 -2.57 15.38
CA LYS A 231 10.94 -2.19 16.54
C LYS A 231 10.80 -3.17 17.71
N SER A 232 9.80 -4.05 17.67
CA SER A 232 9.58 -5.07 18.70
C SER A 232 10.58 -6.22 18.56
N GLU A 233 10.85 -6.93 19.66
CA GLU A 233 11.66 -8.14 19.64
C GLU A 233 10.91 -9.31 19.00
N ARG A 234 9.64 -9.46 19.38
CA ARG A 234 8.72 -10.48 18.84
C ARG A 234 7.83 -9.86 17.78
N ILE A 235 7.48 -10.66 16.78
CA ILE A 235 6.60 -10.27 15.69
C ILE A 235 5.20 -9.97 16.22
N GLU A 236 4.68 -10.79 17.13
CA GLU A 236 3.33 -10.66 17.67
C GLU A 236 3.11 -9.34 18.42
N ASP A 237 4.18 -8.77 18.99
CA ASP A 237 4.12 -7.52 19.74
C ASP A 237 4.10 -6.29 18.82
N HIS A 238 4.38 -6.46 17.52
CA HIS A 238 4.27 -5.39 16.55
C HIS A 238 2.81 -5.01 16.32
N ARG A 239 2.51 -3.70 16.42
CA ARG A 239 1.19 -3.16 16.09
C ARG A 239 1.18 -2.69 14.65
N MET A 240 0.33 -3.32 13.83
CA MET A 240 0.11 -2.90 12.45
C MET A 240 -0.63 -1.57 12.40
N HIS A 241 -0.24 -0.73 11.45
CA HIS A 241 -1.01 0.46 11.12
C HIS A 241 -2.26 0.08 10.32
N GLU A 242 -3.37 0.74 10.64
CA GLU A 242 -4.61 0.63 9.88
C GLU A 242 -4.51 1.39 8.56
N GLU A 243 -4.94 0.72 7.49
CA GLU A 243 -5.01 1.30 6.15
C GLU A 243 -6.42 1.16 5.59
N GLN A 244 -6.85 2.17 4.83
CA GLN A 244 -8.20 2.18 4.28
C GLN A 244 -8.29 1.31 3.02
N VAL A 245 -9.24 0.38 3.05
CA VAL A 245 -9.60 -0.52 1.97
C VAL A 245 -10.87 0.00 1.31
N ILE A 246 -10.90 0.04 -0.02
CA ILE A 246 -12.12 0.27 -0.80
C ILE A 246 -12.29 -0.87 -1.78
N VAL A 247 -13.46 -1.51 -1.74
CA VAL A 247 -13.78 -2.69 -2.55
C VAL A 247 -15.13 -2.49 -3.20
N THR A 248 -15.18 -2.68 -4.51
CA THR A 248 -16.40 -2.51 -5.32
C THR A 248 -17.12 -3.84 -5.54
N ARG A 249 -18.39 -3.77 -5.94
CA ARG A 249 -19.14 -4.93 -6.43
C ARG A 249 -18.40 -5.67 -7.55
N HIS A 250 -17.71 -4.95 -8.44
CA HIS A 250 -16.93 -5.55 -9.52
C HIS A 250 -15.81 -6.42 -8.97
N ASN A 251 -15.06 -5.92 -7.98
CA ASN A 251 -13.95 -6.67 -7.38
C ASN A 251 -14.42 -7.99 -6.74
N LEU A 252 -15.53 -7.95 -6.00
CA LEU A 252 -16.09 -9.14 -5.38
C LEU A 252 -16.52 -10.19 -6.41
N ASN A 253 -17.15 -9.76 -7.50
CA ASN A 253 -17.54 -10.65 -8.60
C ASN A 253 -16.33 -11.24 -9.33
N MET A 254 -15.30 -10.43 -9.58
CA MET A 254 -14.04 -10.92 -10.17
C MET A 254 -13.36 -11.93 -9.26
N LEU A 255 -13.35 -11.68 -7.95
CA LEU A 255 -12.76 -12.58 -6.97
C LEU A 255 -13.51 -13.91 -6.85
N LEU A 256 -14.85 -13.89 -6.86
CA LEU A 256 -15.68 -15.10 -6.87
C LEU A 256 -15.46 -15.97 -8.11
N ARG A 257 -15.14 -15.35 -9.26
CA ARG A 257 -14.88 -16.04 -10.53
C ARG A 257 -13.40 -16.44 -10.71
N SER A 258 -12.55 -16.13 -9.75
CA SER A 258 -11.10 -16.34 -9.86
C SER A 258 -10.68 -17.60 -9.11
N ASP A 259 -10.20 -18.58 -9.88
CA ASP A 259 -9.63 -19.81 -9.33
C ASP A 259 -8.24 -19.56 -8.74
N ARG A 260 -7.48 -18.65 -9.37
CA ARG A 260 -6.11 -18.32 -8.98
C ARG A 260 -5.88 -16.80 -8.86
N PRO A 261 -6.34 -16.18 -7.76
CA PRO A 261 -6.02 -14.78 -7.47
C PRO A 261 -4.53 -14.60 -7.18
N ILE A 262 -3.86 -13.77 -7.99
CA ILE A 262 -2.45 -13.38 -7.77
C ILE A 262 -2.40 -11.86 -7.56
N PRO A 263 -2.24 -11.37 -6.32
CA PRO A 263 -2.01 -9.96 -6.06
C PRO A 263 -0.69 -9.46 -6.62
N VAL A 264 -0.72 -8.24 -7.14
CA VAL A 264 0.45 -7.42 -7.44
C VAL A 264 0.69 -6.49 -6.25
N GLY A 265 1.67 -6.84 -5.44
CA GLY A 265 2.05 -6.15 -4.21
C GLY A 265 1.43 -6.76 -2.96
N THR A 266 2.17 -6.69 -1.86
CA THR A 266 1.75 -7.11 -0.51
C THR A 266 0.50 -6.37 -0.03
N THR A 267 0.36 -5.11 -0.44
CA THR A 267 -0.81 -4.27 -0.25
C THR A 267 -2.07 -4.91 -0.85
N SER A 268 -2.02 -5.35 -2.11
CA SER A 268 -3.12 -6.02 -2.78
C SER A 268 -3.45 -7.36 -2.13
N MET A 269 -2.43 -8.10 -1.69
CA MET A 269 -2.61 -9.34 -0.93
C MET A 269 -3.38 -9.11 0.37
N ARG A 270 -2.98 -8.09 1.15
CA ARG A 270 -3.66 -7.73 2.40
C ARG A 270 -5.11 -7.35 2.16
N THR A 271 -5.41 -6.61 1.08
CA THR A 271 -6.79 -6.29 0.69
C THR A 271 -7.60 -7.56 0.41
N LEU A 272 -7.10 -8.44 -0.46
CA LEU A 272 -7.81 -9.67 -0.85
C LEU A 272 -8.08 -10.60 0.35
N GLU A 273 -7.08 -10.81 1.21
CA GLU A 273 -7.26 -11.61 2.42
C GLU A 273 -8.23 -10.93 3.41
N SER A 274 -8.20 -9.59 3.50
CA SER A 274 -9.13 -8.83 4.36
C SER A 274 -10.59 -8.92 3.88
N ILE A 275 -10.83 -8.98 2.57
CA ILE A 275 -12.19 -9.19 2.03
C ILE A 275 -12.77 -10.52 2.56
N TYR A 276 -11.97 -11.59 2.53
CA TYR A 276 -12.39 -12.88 3.10
C TYR A 276 -12.72 -12.75 4.58
N TRP A 277 -11.83 -12.15 5.38
CA TRP A 277 -12.03 -12.05 6.83
C TRP A 277 -13.21 -11.16 7.21
N TYR A 278 -13.47 -10.09 6.45
CA TYR A 278 -14.69 -9.30 6.62
C TYR A 278 -15.94 -10.11 6.28
N GLY A 279 -15.91 -10.92 5.23
CA GLY A 279 -16.97 -11.88 4.93
C GLY A 279 -17.23 -12.86 6.07
N VAL A 280 -16.17 -13.38 6.70
CA VAL A 280 -16.28 -14.23 7.90
C VAL A 280 -16.91 -13.46 9.06
N GLN A 281 -16.54 -12.20 9.30
CA GLN A 281 -17.19 -11.38 10.33
C GLN A 281 -18.68 -11.21 10.04
N LEU A 282 -19.07 -10.86 8.82
CA LEU A 282 -20.46 -10.66 8.40
C LEU A 282 -21.33 -11.92 8.46
N LEU A 283 -20.71 -13.11 8.34
CA LEU A 283 -21.41 -14.38 8.53
C LEU A 283 -21.75 -14.64 10.01
N ASN A 284 -20.98 -14.10 10.94
CA ASN A 284 -21.20 -14.25 12.37
C ASN A 284 -22.03 -13.10 12.97
N ASP A 285 -21.81 -11.88 12.49
CA ASP A 285 -22.53 -10.68 12.87
C ASP A 285 -22.86 -9.85 11.61
N PRO A 286 -24.12 -9.87 11.13
CA PRO A 286 -24.55 -9.11 9.96
C PRO A 286 -24.33 -7.60 10.04
N ALA A 287 -24.16 -7.05 11.25
CA ALA A 287 -23.92 -5.62 11.49
C ALA A 287 -22.44 -5.30 11.73
N ALA A 288 -21.54 -6.27 11.59
CA ALA A 288 -20.11 -6.08 11.84
C ALA A 288 -19.54 -4.94 10.98
N PRO A 289 -18.77 -4.00 11.57
CA PRO A 289 -18.11 -2.97 10.80
C PRO A 289 -17.01 -3.58 9.93
N PHE A 290 -16.69 -2.95 8.79
CA PHE A 290 -15.55 -3.36 7.98
C PHE A 290 -14.23 -2.94 8.63
N HIS A 291 -13.79 -3.73 9.61
CA HIS A 291 -12.52 -3.59 10.30
C HIS A 291 -11.88 -4.97 10.51
N VAL A 292 -10.77 -5.20 9.82
CA VAL A 292 -9.98 -6.42 9.93
C VAL A 292 -8.74 -6.14 10.79
N SER A 293 -8.77 -6.61 12.04
CA SER A 293 -7.63 -6.47 12.96
C SER A 293 -6.50 -7.47 12.66
N GLN A 294 -5.31 -7.24 13.21
CA GLN A 294 -4.18 -8.16 13.08
C GLN A 294 -4.40 -9.53 13.72
N ASP A 295 -5.30 -9.62 14.71
CA ASP A 295 -5.55 -10.83 15.50
C ASP A 295 -6.66 -11.70 14.90
N LEU A 296 -7.57 -11.10 14.12
CA LEU A 296 -8.75 -11.77 13.55
C LEU A 296 -8.40 -13.08 12.81
N PRO A 297 -7.36 -13.14 11.96
CA PRO A 297 -7.04 -14.37 11.24
C PRO A 297 -6.53 -15.54 12.09
N TYR A 298 -6.12 -15.25 13.33
CA TYR A 298 -5.51 -16.22 14.25
C TYR A 298 -6.50 -16.70 15.32
N GLY A 299 -7.77 -16.25 15.23
CA GLY A 299 -8.85 -16.76 16.06
C GLY A 299 -9.45 -18.07 15.54
N ASN A 300 -10.62 -18.43 16.09
CA ASN A 300 -11.31 -19.68 15.77
C ASN A 300 -12.30 -19.57 14.60
N LEU A 301 -12.56 -18.36 14.11
CA LEU A 301 -13.51 -18.14 13.02
C LEU A 301 -12.91 -18.57 11.69
N THR A 302 -13.70 -19.25 10.87
CA THR A 302 -13.35 -19.60 9.50
C THR A 302 -14.63 -19.85 8.72
N ALA A 303 -14.60 -19.58 7.42
CA ALA A 303 -15.66 -19.97 6.50
C ALA A 303 -15.08 -20.51 5.19
N ASP A 304 -15.95 -21.08 4.36
CA ASP A 304 -15.61 -21.30 2.96
C ASP A 304 -15.36 -19.96 2.25
N ARG A 305 -14.39 -19.95 1.31
CA ARG A 305 -13.95 -18.73 0.60
C ARG A 305 -15.12 -18.10 -0.16
N GLU A 306 -15.88 -18.90 -0.90
CA GLU A 306 -16.97 -18.40 -1.74
C GLU A 306 -18.10 -17.88 -0.86
N LYS A 307 -18.45 -18.59 0.21
CA LYS A 307 -19.46 -18.12 1.18
C LYS A 307 -19.08 -16.79 1.83
N ALA A 308 -17.83 -16.62 2.23
CA ALA A 308 -17.36 -15.38 2.84
C ALA A 308 -17.46 -14.21 1.85
N ILE A 309 -16.92 -14.35 0.64
CA ILE A 309 -16.94 -13.27 -0.37
C ILE A 309 -18.37 -12.98 -0.82
N ALA A 310 -19.20 -14.01 -1.04
CA ALA A 310 -20.61 -13.85 -1.39
C ALA A 310 -21.39 -13.11 -0.31
N ARG A 311 -21.07 -13.32 0.97
CA ARG A 311 -21.69 -12.57 2.07
C ARG A 311 -21.36 -11.08 2.03
N VAL A 312 -20.12 -10.71 1.66
CA VAL A 312 -19.73 -9.30 1.46
C VAL A 312 -20.50 -8.69 0.28
N LEU A 313 -20.68 -9.45 -0.79
CA LEU A 313 -21.47 -9.01 -1.95
C LEU A 313 -22.94 -8.81 -1.56
N GLN A 314 -23.53 -9.75 -0.82
CA GLN A 314 -24.88 -9.61 -0.29
C GLN A 314 -25.01 -8.39 0.63
N PHE A 315 -24.00 -8.11 1.47
CA PHE A 315 -24.02 -6.91 2.31
C PHE A 315 -24.12 -5.61 1.50
N LEU A 316 -23.47 -5.54 0.33
CA LEU A 316 -23.64 -4.40 -0.58
C LEU A 316 -25.09 -4.29 -1.09
N ASP A 317 -25.70 -5.42 -1.43
CA ASP A 317 -27.08 -5.46 -1.94
C ASP A 317 -28.10 -5.10 -0.84
N ASP A 318 -27.91 -5.63 0.38
CA ASP A 318 -28.73 -5.34 1.56
C ASP A 318 -28.76 -3.83 1.91
N HIS A 319 -27.72 -3.09 1.53
CA HIS A 319 -27.55 -1.67 1.85
C HIS A 319 -27.63 -0.75 0.62
N ASP A 320 -27.98 -1.26 -0.56
CA ASP A 320 -28.01 -0.55 -1.84
C ASP A 320 -26.71 0.24 -2.14
N ARG A 321 -25.56 -0.42 -1.99
CA ARG A 321 -24.23 0.17 -2.18
C ARG A 321 -23.51 -0.46 -3.38
N ASN A 322 -22.68 0.34 -4.05
CA ASN A 322 -21.81 -0.14 -5.12
C ASN A 322 -20.38 -0.46 -4.65
N PHE A 323 -20.00 0.04 -3.47
CA PHE A 323 -18.71 -0.21 -2.84
C PHE A 323 -18.84 -0.21 -1.31
N ILE A 324 -17.85 -0.82 -0.66
CA ILE A 324 -17.62 -0.72 0.77
C ILE A 324 -16.25 -0.09 1.01
N ALA A 325 -16.17 0.74 2.04
CA ALA A 325 -14.93 1.26 2.58
C ALA A 325 -14.77 0.76 4.02
N GLY A 326 -13.56 0.39 4.39
CA GLY A 326 -13.23 -0.10 5.73
C GLY A 326 -11.74 0.02 6.01
N THR A 327 -11.30 -0.59 7.10
CA THR A 327 -9.88 -0.55 7.51
C THR A 327 -9.32 -1.94 7.66
N THR A 328 -8.05 -2.12 7.29
CA THR A 328 -7.31 -3.34 7.59
C THR A 328 -6.00 -3.03 8.31
N ALA A 329 -5.80 -3.73 9.42
CA ALA A 329 -4.53 -3.89 10.10
C ALA A 329 -4.06 -5.35 10.00
N ILE A 330 -4.56 -6.13 9.02
CA ILE A 330 -4.21 -7.55 8.89
C ILE A 330 -2.69 -7.73 8.88
N PHE A 331 -2.20 -8.61 9.76
CA PHE A 331 -0.80 -8.97 9.82
C PHE A 331 -0.61 -10.41 9.36
N ILE A 332 -0.16 -10.58 8.11
CA ILE A 332 0.15 -11.90 7.56
C ILE A 332 1.55 -12.29 8.00
N ARG A 333 1.64 -13.25 8.93
CA ARG A 333 2.88 -13.82 9.48
C ARG A 333 2.88 -15.35 9.44
N PRO A 334 4.04 -16.02 9.58
CA PRO A 334 4.12 -17.48 9.56
C PRO A 334 3.08 -18.16 10.46
N GLY A 335 2.52 -19.26 9.94
CA GLY A 335 1.32 -19.90 10.49
C GLY A 335 0.00 -19.37 9.93
N TYR A 336 0.01 -18.28 9.16
CA TYR A 336 -1.16 -17.81 8.42
C TYR A 336 -1.59 -18.83 7.35
N ARG A 337 -2.90 -19.04 7.22
CA ARG A 337 -3.49 -19.91 6.20
C ARG A 337 -4.09 -19.04 5.10
N PHE A 338 -3.46 -19.01 3.93
CA PHE A 338 -3.96 -18.23 2.79
C PHE A 338 -5.35 -18.71 2.34
N ARG A 339 -6.32 -17.78 2.34
CA ARG A 339 -7.73 -18.07 2.06
C ARG A 339 -8.13 -17.67 0.65
N VAL A 340 -7.42 -16.69 0.08
CA VAL A 340 -7.75 -16.11 -1.22
C VAL A 340 -6.57 -16.23 -2.16
N CYS A 341 -5.41 -15.72 -1.78
CA CYS A 341 -4.27 -15.55 -2.67
C CYS A 341 -3.57 -16.88 -2.94
N LYS A 342 -3.15 -17.09 -4.19
CA LYS A 342 -2.43 -18.30 -4.67
C LYS A 342 -1.02 -18.00 -5.17
N GLY A 343 -0.55 -16.79 -4.96
CA GLY A 343 0.75 -16.31 -5.38
C GLY A 343 0.93 -14.84 -5.02
N LEU A 344 2.06 -14.26 -5.41
CA LEU A 344 2.36 -12.86 -5.19
C LEU A 344 3.36 -12.34 -6.22
N ILE A 345 3.12 -11.16 -6.79
CA ILE A 345 4.15 -10.39 -7.48
C ILE A 345 4.58 -9.25 -6.57
N THR A 346 5.86 -9.14 -6.23
CA THR A 346 6.34 -8.11 -5.28
C THR A 346 7.82 -7.76 -5.45
N ASN A 347 8.26 -6.65 -4.86
CA ASN A 347 9.68 -6.29 -4.74
C ASN A 347 10.38 -7.16 -3.68
N PHE A 348 11.69 -6.95 -3.52
CA PHE A 348 12.43 -7.41 -2.34
C PHE A 348 12.38 -6.37 -1.22
N HIS A 349 12.19 -6.82 0.02
CA HIS A 349 11.83 -5.96 1.16
C HIS A 349 12.93 -5.86 2.20
N GLN A 350 12.91 -4.77 2.98
CA GLN A 350 13.89 -4.49 4.04
C GLN A 350 13.98 -5.65 5.04
N PRO A 351 15.20 -6.00 5.53
CA PRO A 351 15.38 -6.92 6.66
C PRO A 351 14.55 -6.49 7.87
N GLY A 352 13.90 -7.44 8.56
CA GLY A 352 13.11 -7.19 9.77
C GLY A 352 11.82 -6.39 9.51
N SER A 353 11.37 -6.26 8.26
CA SER A 353 10.11 -5.61 7.93
C SER A 353 8.92 -6.57 8.01
N THR A 354 7.73 -6.01 8.25
CA THR A 354 6.46 -6.75 8.19
C THR A 354 6.20 -7.33 6.80
N LEU A 355 6.70 -6.67 5.74
CA LEU A 355 6.59 -7.16 4.37
C LEU A 355 7.39 -8.45 4.16
N LEU A 356 8.62 -8.52 4.72
CA LEU A 356 9.42 -9.75 4.66
C LEU A 356 8.77 -10.89 5.44
N VAL A 357 8.17 -10.60 6.60
CA VAL A 357 7.39 -11.57 7.39
C VAL A 357 6.21 -12.13 6.58
N LEU A 358 5.53 -11.30 5.79
CA LEU A 358 4.48 -11.75 4.88
C LEU A 358 5.02 -12.68 3.79
N ILE A 359 6.19 -12.38 3.21
CA ILE A 359 6.83 -13.30 2.24
C ILE A 359 7.16 -14.64 2.89
N ALA A 360 7.69 -14.62 4.11
CA ALA A 360 7.98 -15.83 4.86
C ALA A 360 6.72 -16.64 5.20
N ALA A 361 5.60 -15.97 5.46
CA ALA A 361 4.31 -16.65 5.63
C ALA A 361 3.87 -17.37 4.35
N LEU A 362 4.10 -16.76 3.18
CA LEU A 362 3.74 -17.31 1.87
C LEU A 362 4.63 -18.50 1.47
N LEU A 363 5.94 -18.38 1.66
CA LEU A 363 6.92 -19.35 1.16
C LEU A 363 7.38 -20.38 2.20
N GLY A 364 7.01 -20.21 3.47
CA GLY A 364 7.63 -20.97 4.56
C GLY A 364 9.15 -20.74 4.58
N ASP A 365 9.93 -21.78 4.89
CA ASP A 365 11.39 -21.68 5.01
C ASP A 365 12.12 -21.26 3.72
N ASP A 366 11.47 -21.38 2.55
CA ASP A 366 12.08 -21.09 1.25
C ASP A 366 12.26 -19.59 0.98
N TRP A 367 11.70 -18.69 1.80
CA TRP A 367 11.93 -17.25 1.62
C TRP A 367 13.42 -16.89 1.67
N ARG A 368 14.22 -17.58 2.49
CA ARG A 368 15.67 -17.36 2.56
C ARG A 368 16.35 -17.72 1.26
N ARG A 369 16.00 -18.86 0.66
CA ARG A 369 16.53 -19.30 -0.63
C ARG A 369 16.27 -18.24 -1.72
N VAL A 370 15.07 -17.65 -1.72
CA VAL A 370 14.72 -16.58 -2.67
C VAL A 370 15.60 -15.34 -2.47
N TYR A 371 15.77 -14.88 -1.22
CA TYR A 371 16.56 -13.68 -0.93
C TYR A 371 18.07 -13.90 -1.11
N GLU A 372 18.60 -15.05 -0.72
CA GLU A 372 20.00 -15.44 -0.94
C GLU A 372 20.33 -15.53 -2.43
N SER A 373 19.45 -16.15 -3.22
CA SER A 373 19.59 -16.22 -4.67
C SER A 373 19.54 -14.83 -5.31
N ALA A 374 18.64 -13.95 -4.86
CA ALA A 374 18.56 -12.57 -5.33
C ALA A 374 19.85 -11.78 -5.02
N LEU A 375 20.41 -11.93 -3.82
CA LEU A 375 21.68 -11.31 -3.43
C LEU A 375 22.86 -11.81 -4.28
N HIS A 376 22.95 -13.13 -4.49
CA HIS A 376 23.97 -13.76 -5.33
C HIS A 376 23.90 -13.24 -6.77
N GLU A 377 22.70 -13.21 -7.34
CA GLU A 377 22.44 -12.74 -8.70
C GLU A 377 22.38 -11.21 -8.83
N ARG A 378 22.80 -10.48 -7.80
CA ARG A 378 22.95 -9.01 -7.83
C ARG A 378 21.64 -8.30 -8.17
N TYR A 379 20.54 -8.74 -7.56
CA TYR A 379 19.26 -8.03 -7.62
C TYR A 379 19.33 -6.72 -6.85
N ARG A 380 18.54 -5.74 -7.29
CA ARG A 380 18.32 -4.48 -6.59
C ARG A 380 17.09 -4.60 -5.69
N PHE A 381 17.10 -3.95 -4.54
CA PHE A 381 16.10 -4.12 -3.49
C PHE A 381 15.25 -2.87 -3.29
N LEU A 382 14.15 -3.04 -2.55
CA LEU A 382 13.19 -2.01 -2.15
C LEU A 382 12.37 -1.44 -3.32
N SER A 383 11.78 -0.25 -3.13
CA SER A 383 10.68 0.29 -3.96
C SER A 383 11.02 0.36 -5.45
N PHE A 384 12.23 0.80 -5.78
CA PHE A 384 12.71 0.96 -7.16
C PHE A 384 13.59 -0.19 -7.65
N GLY A 385 13.71 -1.24 -6.83
CA GLY A 385 14.58 -2.38 -7.09
C GLY A 385 14.08 -3.26 -8.21
N ASP A 386 14.40 -4.54 -8.10
CA ASP A 386 13.91 -5.59 -8.96
C ASP A 386 12.68 -6.26 -8.31
N SER A 387 12.12 -7.25 -9.00
CA SER A 387 10.84 -7.86 -8.63
C SER A 387 10.93 -9.38 -8.53
N SER A 388 9.87 -9.97 -8.00
CA SER A 388 9.71 -11.41 -7.87
C SER A 388 8.27 -11.84 -8.17
N LEU A 389 8.12 -13.01 -8.79
CA LEU A 389 6.89 -13.77 -8.93
C LEU A 389 7.00 -15.00 -8.03
N LEU A 390 6.15 -15.08 -7.01
CA LEU A 390 6.20 -16.09 -5.97
C LEU A 390 4.96 -16.98 -6.06
N LEU A 391 5.15 -18.23 -6.44
CA LEU A 391 4.11 -19.24 -6.58
C LEU A 391 4.46 -20.45 -5.69
N PRO A 392 3.95 -20.49 -4.44
CA PRO A 392 4.22 -21.57 -3.50
C PRO A 392 3.74 -22.94 -4.00
#